data_AF-A0A243ASJ7-F1
#
_entry.id   AF-A0A243ASJ7-F1
#
_cell.length_a   1.000
_cell.length_b   1.000
_cell.length_c   1.000
_cell.angle_alpha   90.00
_cell.angle_beta   90.00
_cell.angle_gamma   90.00
#
_symmetry.space_group_name_H-M   'P 1'
#
loop_
_entity.id
_entity.type
_entity.pdbx_description
1 polymer ?
#
loop_
_entity_poly.entity_id
_entity_poly.type
_entity_poly.pdbx_seq_one_letter_code
_entity_poly.pdbx_strand_id
1 'polypeptide(L)' 'MNTGFTPANMVFAITFLFFTMLFQSTTMLFIIYIIKNEISKKMKIILYIFLTLDILIFLFLINMTYIVATALKYY' A
#
# COMPACT_ATOMS: atom_id res chain seq x y z
N MET A 1 29.36 -0.97 12.07
CA MET A 1 28.28 -1.83 11.56
C MET A 1 27.54 -1.04 10.49
N ASN A 2 27.91 -1.22 9.22
CA ASN A 2 27.32 -0.48 8.10
C ASN A 2 26.11 -1.30 7.61
N THR A 3 24.98 -1.19 8.32
CA THR A 3 23.71 -1.85 7.94
C THR A 3 22.96 -1.07 6.87
N GLY A 4 23.45 0.12 6.50
CA GLY A 4 22.95 0.89 5.37
C GLY A 4 23.29 0.18 4.07
N PHE A 5 22.26 -0.29 3.37
CA PHE A 5 22.32 -0.51 1.93
C PHE A 5 23.21 -1.67 1.43
N THR A 6 23.01 -2.88 1.95
CA THR A 6 23.45 -4.08 1.21
C THR A 6 22.49 -4.35 0.03
N PRO A 7 22.99 -4.76 -1.15
CA PRO A 7 22.15 -4.98 -2.34
C PRO A 7 20.98 -5.95 -2.11
N ALA A 8 21.20 -7.01 -1.33
CA ALA A 8 20.16 -7.99 -1.01
C ALA A 8 19.00 -7.38 -0.20
N ASN A 9 19.31 -6.50 0.77
CA ASN A 9 18.30 -5.85 1.60
C ASN A 9 17.48 -4.83 0.79
N MET A 10 18.10 -4.14 -0.18
CA MET A 10 17.39 -3.25 -1.11
C MET A 10 16.40 -4.02 -2.00
N VAL A 11 16.85 -5.12 -2.63
CA VAL A 11 16.00 -5.92 -3.52
C VAL A 11 14.80 -6.48 -2.76
N PHE A 12 15.02 -6.98 -1.54
CA PHE A 12 13.94 -7.43 -0.67
C PHE A 12 12.95 -6.30 -0.36
N ALA A 13 13.43 -5.13 0.07
CA ALA A 13 12.56 -4.00 0.44
C ALA A 13 11.73 -3.49 -0.75
N ILE A 14 12.32 -3.39 -1.94
CA ILE A 14 11.60 -3.00 -3.17
C ILE A 14 10.54 -4.03 -3.53
N THR A 15 10.89 -5.32 -3.50
CA THR A 15 9.97 -6.41 -3.79
C THR A 15 8.80 -6.44 -2.81
N PHE A 16 9.10 -6.29 -1.51
CA PHE A 16 8.10 -6.20 -0.45
C PHE A 16 7.16 -5.01 -0.64
N LEU A 17 7.69 -3.84 -0.95
CA LEU A 17 6.92 -2.63 -1.18
C LEU A 17 5.99 -2.80 -2.40
N PHE A 18 6.48 -3.40 -3.48
CA PHE A 18 5.68 -3.70 -4.67
C PHE A 18 4.52 -4.65 -4.36
N PHE A 19 4.78 -5.77 -3.68
CA PHE A 19 3.72 -6.69 -3.27
C PHE A 19 2.71 -6.06 -2.31
N THR A 20 3.17 -5.19 -1.41
CA THR A 20 2.29 -4.46 -0.49
C THR A 20 1.35 -3.51 -1.24
N MET A 21 1.85 -2.78 -2.24
CA MET A 21 1.02 -1.92 -3.10
C MET A 21 -0.01 -2.69 -3.91
N LEU A 22 0.39 -3.83 -4.49
CA LEU A 22 -0.53 -4.71 -5.21
C LEU A 22 -1.62 -5.25 -4.27
N PHE A 23 -1.23 -5.71 -3.09
CA PHE A 23 -2.19 -6.21 -2.09
C PHE A 23 -3.19 -5.12 -1.70
N GLN A 24 -2.73 -3.93 -1.35
CA GLN A 24 -3.58 -2.78 -1.00
C GLN A 24 -4.53 -2.37 -2.15
N SER A 25 -4.06 -2.40 -3.40
CA SER A 25 -4.91 -2.11 -4.55
C SER A 25 -6.02 -3.16 -4.71
N THR A 26 -5.69 -4.42 -4.44
CA THR A 26 -6.64 -5.53 -4.53
C THR A 26 -7.68 -5.47 -3.41
N THR A 27 -7.29 -5.11 -2.19
CA THR A 27 -8.22 -4.93 -1.06
C THR A 27 -9.18 -3.77 -1.31
N MET A 28 -8.69 -2.64 -1.82
CA MET A 28 -9.55 -1.51 -2.20
C MET A 28 -10.60 -1.93 -3.25
N LEU A 29 -10.19 -2.62 -4.32
CA LEU A 29 -11.12 -3.12 -5.33
C LEU A 29 -12.14 -4.10 -4.75
N PHE A 30 -11.70 -4.98 -3.85
CA PHE A 30 -12.57 -5.93 -3.16
C PHE A 30 -13.61 -5.23 -2.29
N ILE A 31 -13.22 -4.22 -1.51
CA ILE A 31 -14.14 -3.44 -0.68
C ILE A 31 -15.15 -2.70 -1.56
N ILE A 32 -14.72 -2.07 -2.66
CA ILE A 32 -15.61 -1.38 -3.60
C ILE A 32 -16.62 -2.36 -4.22
N TYR A 33 -16.15 -3.54 -4.64
CA TYR A 33 -17.00 -4.60 -5.16
C TYR A 33 -18.06 -5.04 -4.15
N ILE A 34 -17.65 -5.24 -2.90
CA ILE A 34 -18.53 -5.60 -1.79
C ILE A 34 -19.58 -4.50 -1.54
N ILE A 35 -19.18 -3.22 -1.49
CA ILE A 35 -20.11 -2.09 -1.31
C ILE A 35 -21.17 -2.04 -2.42
N LYS A 36 -20.78 -2.36 -3.65
CA LYS A 36 -21.68 -2.41 -4.82
C LYS A 36 -22.74 -3.51 -4.68
N ASN A 37 -22.46 -4.60 -3.98
CA ASN A 37 -23.28 -5.82 -3.96
C ASN A 37 -24.43 -5.81 -2.91
N GLU A 38 -25.16 -4.70 -2.81
CA GLU A 38 -26.38 -4.54 -1.97
C GLU A 38 -26.28 -4.95 -0.49
N ILE A 39 -25.19 -4.55 0.16
CA ILE A 39 -24.98 -4.83 1.59
C ILE A 39 -25.78 -3.89 2.50
N SER A 40 -26.07 -4.34 3.72
CA SER A 40 -26.78 -3.56 4.74
C SER A 40 -26.13 -2.19 5.00
N LYS A 41 -26.95 -1.18 5.31
CA LYS A 41 -26.51 0.21 5.49
C LYS A 41 -25.41 0.36 6.56
N LYS A 42 -25.49 -0.42 7.65
CA LYS A 42 -24.47 -0.42 8.73
C LYS A 42 -23.13 -0.95 8.23
N MET A 43 -23.13 -2.06 7.49
CA MET A 43 -21.92 -2.67 6.94
C MET A 43 -21.29 -1.80 5.85
N LYS A 44 -22.09 -1.11 5.02
CA LYS A 44 -21.58 -0.14 4.04
C LYS A 44 -20.76 0.97 4.70
N ILE A 45 -21.22 1.54 5.81
CA ILE A 45 -20.47 2.59 6.53
C ILE A 45 -19.12 2.08 7.01
N ILE A 46 -19.09 0.88 7.62
CA ILE A 46 -17.85 0.25 8.07
C ILE A 46 -16.89 0.05 6.90
N LEU A 47 -17.38 -0.46 5.77
CA LEU A 47 -16.59 -0.68 4.57
C LEU A 47 -16.04 0.63 3.96
N TYR A 48 -16.79 1.73 4.01
CA TYR A 48 -16.27 3.04 3.59
C TYR A 48 -15.15 3.56 4.49
N ILE A 49 -15.22 3.31 5.80
CA ILE A 49 -14.13 3.66 6.73
C ILE A 49 -12.88 2.84 6.39
N PHE A 50 -13.03 1.52 6.18
CA PHE A 50 -11.93 0.66 5.74
C PHE A 50 -11.33 1.11 4.41
N LEU A 51 -12.17 1.45 3.43
CA LEU A 51 -11.71 1.96 2.14
C LEU A 51 -10.90 3.25 2.28
N THR A 52 -11.33 4.16 3.17
CA THR A 52 -10.61 5.41 3.44
C THR A 52 -9.25 5.15 4.07
N LEU A 53 -9.17 4.20 5.01
CA LEU A 53 -7.91 3.79 5.62
C LEU A 53 -6.96 3.15 4.60
N ASP A 54 -7.44 2.25 3.74
CA ASP A 54 -6.64 1.63 2.68
C ASP A 54 -6.08 2.69 1.71
N ILE A 55 -6.88 3.69 1.33
CA ILE A 55 -6.42 4.81 0.49
C ILE A 55 -5.31 5.62 1.18
N LEU A 56 -5.45 5.90 2.49
CA LEU A 56 -4.42 6.62 3.24
C LEU A 56 -3.11 5.82 3.33
N ILE A 57 -3.19 4.52 3.59
CA ILE A 57 -2.03 3.61 3.61
C ILE A 57 -1.37 3.59 2.24
N PHE A 58 -2.14 3.52 1.16
CA PHE A 58 -1.63 3.51 -0.20
C PHE A 58 -0.91 4.81 -0.56
N LEU A 59 -1.44 5.98 -0.18
CA LEU A 59 -0.77 7.26 -0.35
C LEU A 59 0.57 7.31 0.40
N PHE A 60 0.60 6.77 1.63
CA PHE A 60 1.84 6.68 2.40
C PHE A 60 2.89 5.78 1.72
N LEU A 61 2.46 4.64 1.17
CA LEU A 61 3.34 3.73 0.42
C LEU A 61 3.90 4.39 -0.85
N ILE A 62 3.09 5.17 -1.57
CA ILE A 62 3.56 5.96 -2.72
C ILE A 62 4.65 6.93 -2.29
N ASN A 63 4.43 7.67 -1.20
CA ASN A 63 5.41 8.60 -0.68
C ASN A 63 6.73 7.90 -0.29
N MET A 64 6.66 6.74 0.37
CA MET A 64 7.84 5.94 0.70
C MET A 64 8.58 5.48 -0.57
N THR A 65 7.85 5.10 -1.61
CA THR A 65 8.43 4.71 -2.90
C THR A 65 9.18 5.86 -3.54
N TYR A 66 8.58 7.06 -3.52
CA TYR A 66 9.21 8.28 -4.01
C TYR A 66 10.51 8.57 -3.25
N ILE A 67 10.49 8.49 -1.92
CA ILE A 67 11.68 8.70 -1.09
C ILE A 67 12.77 7.67 -1.41
N VAL A 68 12.42 6.38 -1.49
CA VAL A 68 13.37 5.29 -1.80
C VAL A 68 13.97 5.47 -3.20
N ALA A 69 13.14 5.78 -4.20
CA ALA A 69 13.60 6.02 -5.58
C ALA A 69 14.52 7.24 -5.66
N THR A 70 14.20 8.30 -4.91
CA THR A 70 15.03 9.51 -4.84
C THR A 70 16.36 9.20 -4.15
N ALA A 71 16.34 8.49 -3.03
CA ALA A 71 17.55 8.07 -2.33
C ALA A 71 18.45 7.20 -3.22
N LEU A 72 17.88 6.27 -3.99
CA LEU A 72 18.63 5.42 -4.92
C LEU A 72 19.28 6.21 -6.07
N LYS A 73 18.66 7.31 -6.53
CA LYS A 73 19.20 8.16 -7.59
C LYS A 73 20.43 8.96 -7.15
N TYR A 74 20.48 9.34 -5.88
CA TYR A 74 21.54 10.17 -5.31
C TYR A 74 22.63 9.36 -4.58
N TYR A 75 22.55 8.03 -4.63
CA TYR A 75 23.56 7.09 -4.14
C TYR A 75 24.32 6.47 -5.32
#